data_AF-A0A067QZ36-F1
#
_entry.id   AF-A0A067QZ36-F1
#
_cell.length_a   1.000
_cell.length_b   1.000
_cell.length_c   1.000
_cell.angle_alpha   90.00
_cell.angle_beta   90.00
_cell.angle_gamma   90.00
#
_symmetry.space_group_name_H-M   'P 1'
#
loop_
_entity.id
_entity.type
_entity.pdbx_description
1 polymer ?
#
loop_
_entity_poly.entity_id
_entity_poly.type
_entity_poly.pdbx_seq_one_letter_code
_entity_poly.pdbx_strand_id
1 'polypeptide(L)'
;MGALFGKSKKQQSRVTEHDKAVLQLKQQRDEIKQYQKRIEKNLEKDKQLACKLLQAGKKERAKLLLRKKRFQEQILQRTDIQLENLEFLVHDLEFCQIEMQVINGLKVGNEALKKIHEVLNVEEVEKILDETREGVEKQQEIDDLLAGALTPEDEEAVEEELEQIIQAEMPDVPQEEPTQQDCFIETLLIQDI
;
A
#
# COMPACT_ATOMS: atom_id res chain seq x y z
N MET A 1 3.63 51.40 32.05
CA MET A 1 3.17 51.54 30.65
C MET A 1 4.22 50.89 29.76
N GLY A 2 4.00 49.88 28.93
CA GLY A 2 2.86 49.04 28.62
C GLY A 2 3.45 47.89 27.78
N ALA A 3 3.10 46.65 28.12
CA ALA A 3 3.52 45.47 27.38
C ALA A 3 2.72 45.39 26.06
N LEU A 4 3.35 45.74 24.95
CA LEU A 4 2.81 45.56 23.60
C LEU A 4 3.39 44.28 23.00
N PHE A 5 3.02 43.14 23.59
CA PHE A 5 3.31 41.82 23.03
C PHE A 5 2.26 41.51 21.96
N GLY A 6 2.43 42.12 20.79
CA GLY A 6 1.70 41.77 19.59
C GLY A 6 2.14 40.38 19.12
N LYS A 7 1.42 39.33 19.55
CA LYS A 7 1.51 38.00 18.94
C LYS A 7 1.05 38.14 17.49
N SER A 8 2.00 38.33 16.57
CA SER A 8 1.72 38.25 15.14
C SER A 8 1.19 36.84 14.87
N LYS A 9 -0.05 36.77 14.40
CA LYS A 9 -0.67 35.55 13.88
C LYS A 9 0.27 35.00 12.82
N LYS A 10 1.03 33.93 13.12
CA LYS A 10 1.93 33.28 12.16
C LYS A 10 1.11 32.96 10.93
N GLN A 11 1.35 33.70 9.84
CA GLN A 11 0.82 33.41 8.53
C GLN A 11 1.26 31.98 8.21
N GLN A 12 0.32 31.04 8.15
CA GLN A 12 0.62 29.68 7.74
C GLN A 12 1.19 29.76 6.33
N SER A 13 2.49 29.51 6.20
CA SER A 13 3.17 29.60 4.91
C SER A 13 2.54 28.61 3.96
N ARG A 14 2.18 29.05 2.75
CA ARG A 14 1.75 28.17 1.63
C ARG A 14 2.78 27.09 1.27
N VAL A 15 4.00 27.24 1.77
CA VAL A 15 5.12 26.31 1.60
C VAL A 15 5.01 25.21 2.64
N THR A 16 4.83 23.97 2.17
CA THR A 16 4.81 22.79 3.02
C THR A 16 6.20 22.47 3.57
N GLU A 17 6.29 21.63 4.60
CA GLU A 17 7.59 21.17 5.12
C GLU A 17 8.36 20.35 4.07
N HIS A 18 7.62 19.62 3.23
CA HIS A 18 8.13 18.91 2.06
C HIS A 18 8.82 19.87 1.08
N ASP A 19 8.15 20.95 0.67
CA ASP A 19 8.74 21.95 -0.25
C ASP A 19 10.03 22.57 0.30
N LYS A 20 10.10 22.78 1.63
CA LYS A 20 11.32 23.30 2.29
C LYS A 20 12.46 22.28 2.21
N ALA A 21 12.17 21.00 2.45
CA ALA A 21 13.16 19.94 2.36
C ALA A 21 13.68 19.77 0.92
N VAL A 22 12.79 19.78 -0.07
CA VAL A 22 13.14 19.74 -1.49
C VAL A 22 14.01 20.94 -1.87
N LEU A 23 13.65 22.15 -1.41
CA LEU A 23 14.45 23.35 -1.66
C LEU A 23 15.85 23.24 -1.05
N GLN A 24 15.97 22.78 0.19
CA GLN A 24 17.26 22.61 0.86
C GLN A 24 18.16 21.61 0.11
N LEU A 25 17.61 20.47 -0.31
CA LEU A 25 18.36 19.49 -1.10
C LEU A 25 18.81 20.07 -2.45
N LYS A 26 17.93 20.82 -3.14
CA LYS A 26 18.27 21.48 -4.42
C LYS A 26 19.34 22.56 -4.23
N GLN A 27 19.30 23.32 -3.13
CA GLN A 27 20.35 24.29 -2.79
C GLN A 27 21.69 23.61 -2.55
N GLN A 28 21.73 22.54 -1.76
CA GLN A 28 22.95 21.77 -1.49
C GLN A 28 23.54 21.16 -2.77
N ARG A 29 22.69 20.62 -3.64
CA ARG A 29 23.09 20.13 -4.97
C ARG A 29 23.77 21.23 -5.80
N ASP A 30 23.19 22.43 -5.81
CA ASP A 30 23.72 23.55 -6.59
C ASP A 30 25.04 24.08 -6.00
N GLU A 31 25.17 24.12 -4.66
CA GLU A 31 26.43 24.45 -3.98
C GLU A 31 27.54 23.46 -4.33
N ILE A 32 27.23 22.16 -4.35
CA ILE A 32 28.15 21.10 -4.74
C ILE A 32 28.59 21.25 -6.20
N LYS A 33 27.64 21.49 -7.12
CA LYS A 33 27.96 21.75 -8.55
C LYS A 33 28.84 22.98 -8.72
N GLN A 34 28.64 24.04 -7.94
CA GLN A 34 29.52 25.22 -7.94
C GLN A 34 30.92 24.89 -7.41
N TYR A 35 31.01 24.08 -6.36
CA TYR A 35 32.29 23.66 -5.78
C TYR A 35 33.09 22.80 -6.75
N GLN A 36 32.44 21.86 -7.45
CA GLN A 36 33.04 21.03 -8.50
C GLN A 36 33.69 21.89 -9.59
N LYS A 37 32.95 22.86 -10.14
CA LYS A 37 33.47 23.82 -11.14
C LYS A 37 34.67 24.63 -10.65
N ARG A 38 34.71 24.97 -9.36
CA ARG A 38 35.86 25.67 -8.75
C ARG A 38 37.09 24.76 -8.69
N ILE A 39 36.91 23.49 -8.32
CA ILE A 39 37.99 22.49 -8.29
C ILE A 39 38.52 22.23 -9.71
N GLU A 40 37.66 22.07 -10.70
CA GLU A 40 38.06 21.85 -12.11
C GLU A 40 38.95 22.99 -12.62
N LYS A 41 38.54 24.25 -12.40
CA LYS A 41 39.37 25.42 -12.73
C LYS A 41 40.71 25.41 -12.00
N ASN A 42 40.76 24.94 -10.76
CA ASN A 42 42.00 24.84 -10.00
C ASN A 42 42.90 23.71 -10.53
N LEU A 43 42.33 22.58 -10.93
CA LEU A 43 43.05 21.47 -11.56
C LEU A 43 43.70 21.90 -12.88
N GLU A 44 43.01 22.68 -13.71
CA GLU A 44 43.57 23.24 -14.95
C GLU A 44 44.75 24.17 -14.67
N LYS A 45 44.63 25.06 -13.68
CA LYS A 45 45.72 25.96 -13.26
C LYS A 45 46.91 25.18 -12.72
N ASP A 46 46.66 24.20 -11.85
CA ASP A 46 47.71 23.37 -11.26
C ASP A 46 48.42 22.53 -12.34
N LYS A 47 47.70 22.07 -13.38
CA LYS A 47 48.27 21.41 -14.56
C LYS A 47 49.20 22.34 -15.35
N GLN A 48 48.75 23.56 -15.64
CA GLN A 48 49.58 24.56 -16.34
C GLN A 48 50.83 24.94 -15.54
N LEU A 49 50.68 25.12 -14.23
CA LEU A 49 51.80 25.41 -13.32
C LEU A 49 52.79 24.25 -13.26
N ALA A 50 52.30 23.01 -13.21
CA ALA A 50 53.15 21.82 -13.24
C ALA A 50 53.97 21.75 -14.54
N CYS A 51 53.36 22.01 -15.71
CA CYS A 51 54.07 22.09 -16.99
C CYS A 51 55.18 23.16 -16.99
N LYS A 52 54.88 24.37 -16.49
CA LYS A 52 55.87 25.46 -16.39
C LYS A 52 57.04 25.10 -15.46
N LEU A 53 56.77 24.43 -14.34
CA LEU A 53 57.81 24.00 -13.40
C LEU A 53 58.70 22.88 -13.95
N LEU A 54 58.14 21.98 -14.77
CA LEU A 54 58.90 20.97 -15.48
C LEU A 54 59.85 21.60 -16.51
N GLN A 55 59.38 22.58 -17.27
CA GLN A 55 60.22 23.35 -18.21
C GLN A 55 61.34 24.11 -17.49
N ALA A 56 61.07 24.64 -16.29
CA ALA A 56 62.06 25.31 -15.46
C ALA A 56 63.00 24.36 -14.68
N GLY A 57 62.95 23.05 -14.93
CA GLY A 57 63.81 22.04 -14.30
C GLY A 57 63.53 21.77 -12.81
N LYS A 58 62.47 22.35 -12.22
CA LYS A 58 62.14 22.26 -10.79
C LYS A 58 61.27 21.03 -10.49
N LYS A 59 61.85 19.84 -10.64
CA LYS A 59 61.17 18.53 -10.51
C LYS A 59 60.45 18.31 -9.18
N GLU A 60 61.08 18.66 -8.05
CA GLU A 60 60.46 18.47 -6.72
C GLU A 60 59.18 19.31 -6.53
N ARG A 61 59.16 20.55 -7.02
CA ARG A 61 57.96 21.40 -6.97
C ARG A 61 56.86 20.90 -7.90
N ALA A 62 57.22 20.39 -9.08
CA ALA A 62 56.27 19.76 -9.98
C ALA A 62 55.64 18.50 -9.35
N LYS A 63 56.42 17.66 -8.68
CA LYS A 63 55.94 16.48 -7.95
C LYS A 63 54.95 16.84 -6.84
N LEU A 64 55.20 17.93 -6.10
CA LEU A 64 54.27 18.43 -5.08
C LEU A 64 52.93 18.86 -5.69
N LEU A 65 52.94 19.59 -6.81
CA LEU A 65 51.71 19.97 -7.51
C LEU A 65 50.94 18.77 -8.03
N LEU A 66 51.62 17.74 -8.54
CA LEU A 66 50.96 16.51 -8.98
C LEU A 66 50.29 15.76 -7.82
N ARG A 67 50.90 15.76 -6.62
CA ARG A 67 50.25 15.21 -5.41
C ARG A 67 49.01 16.01 -5.04
N LYS A 68 49.09 17.34 -5.07
CA LYS A 68 47.94 18.23 -4.83
C LYS A 68 46.82 17.98 -5.84
N LYS A 69 47.16 17.84 -7.13
CA LYS A 69 46.23 17.50 -8.21
C LYS A 69 45.49 16.19 -7.92
N ARG A 70 46.23 15.13 -7.56
CA ARG A 70 45.63 13.82 -7.26
C ARG A 70 44.68 13.85 -6.05
N PHE A 71 45.01 14.64 -5.02
CA PHE A 71 44.12 14.84 -3.89
C PHE A 71 42.83 15.58 -4.27
N GLN A 72 42.92 16.60 -5.13
CA GLN A 72 41.75 17.30 -5.66
C GLN A 72 40.88 16.39 -6.54
N GLU A 73 41.49 15.52 -7.36
CA GLU A 73 40.75 14.51 -8.14
C GLU A 73 39.98 13.54 -7.24
N GLN A 74 40.55 13.11 -6.11
CA GLN A 74 39.85 12.27 -5.13
C GLN A 74 38.68 13.00 -4.47
N ILE A 75 38.82 14.30 -4.17
CA ILE A 75 37.72 15.11 -3.65
C ILE A 75 36.61 15.20 -4.70
N LEU A 76 36.96 15.41 -5.97
CA LEU A 76 36.01 15.51 -7.07
C LEU A 76 35.21 14.21 -7.21
N GLN A 77 35.87 13.05 -7.19
CA GLN A 77 35.21 11.74 -7.19
C GLN A 77 34.23 11.55 -6.01
N ARG A 78 34.62 11.93 -4.79
CA ARG A 78 33.73 11.87 -3.62
C ARG A 78 32.52 12.80 -3.77
N THR A 79 32.76 13.97 -4.37
CA THR A 79 31.73 14.98 -4.60
C THR A 79 30.72 14.51 -5.65
N ASP A 80 31.17 13.81 -6.69
CA ASP A 80 30.29 13.21 -7.71
C ASP A 80 29.36 12.17 -7.07
N ILE A 81 29.89 11.29 -6.21
CA ILE A 81 29.07 10.31 -5.48
C ILE A 81 28.06 11.01 -4.56
N GLN A 82 28.47 12.08 -3.88
CA GLN A 82 27.54 12.87 -3.04
C GLN A 82 26.44 13.53 -3.87
N LEU A 83 26.76 13.96 -5.09
CA LEU A 83 25.80 14.54 -6.01
C LEU A 83 24.76 13.51 -6.48
N GLU A 84 25.20 12.31 -6.86
CA GLU A 84 24.31 11.20 -7.22
C GLU A 84 23.37 10.84 -6.06
N ASN A 85 23.91 10.75 -4.84
CA ASN A 85 23.10 10.49 -3.64
C ASN A 85 22.05 11.58 -3.41
N LEU A 86 22.39 12.86 -3.61
CA LEU A 86 21.44 13.97 -3.47
C LEU A 86 20.36 13.94 -4.55
N GLU A 87 20.71 13.59 -5.78
CA GLU A 87 19.74 13.46 -6.87
C GLU A 87 18.77 12.30 -6.61
N PHE A 88 19.26 11.18 -6.09
CA PHE A 88 18.44 10.07 -5.62
C PHE A 88 17.51 10.48 -4.46
N LEU A 89 18.05 11.15 -3.44
CA LEU A 89 17.25 11.65 -2.30
C LEU A 89 16.13 12.59 -2.72
N VAL A 90 16.38 13.47 -3.71
CA VAL A 90 15.33 14.36 -4.24
C VAL A 90 14.23 13.56 -4.92
N HIS A 91 14.59 12.58 -5.74
CA HIS A 91 13.62 11.72 -6.42
C HIS A 91 12.77 10.93 -5.42
N ASP A 92 13.39 10.33 -4.41
CA ASP A 92 12.70 9.58 -3.36
C ASP A 92 11.72 10.48 -2.59
N LEU A 93 12.11 11.73 -2.30
CA LEU A 93 11.25 12.69 -1.61
C LEU A 93 10.03 13.08 -2.48
N GLU A 94 10.23 13.24 -3.78
CA GLU A 94 9.15 13.49 -4.75
C GLU A 94 8.22 12.26 -4.85
N PHE A 95 8.76 11.04 -4.82
CA PHE A 95 7.98 9.80 -4.82
C PHE A 95 7.16 9.61 -3.54
N CYS A 96 7.75 9.83 -2.36
CA CYS A 96 7.05 9.81 -1.07
C CYS A 96 5.83 10.76 -1.06
N GLN A 97 5.88 11.89 -1.77
CA GLN A 97 4.73 12.80 -1.90
C GLN A 97 3.55 12.14 -2.62
N ILE A 98 3.84 11.39 -3.68
CA ILE A 98 2.85 10.65 -4.45
C ILE A 98 2.29 9.52 -3.60
N GLU A 99 3.14 8.77 -2.88
CA GLU A 99 2.69 7.73 -1.94
C GLU A 99 1.75 8.28 -0.87
N MET A 100 2.06 9.45 -0.31
CA MET A 100 1.17 10.14 0.63
C MET A 100 -0.18 10.49 -0.01
N GLN A 101 -0.19 10.94 -1.27
CA GLN A 101 -1.43 11.23 -1.99
C GLN A 101 -2.26 9.96 -2.23
N VAL A 102 -1.62 8.85 -2.60
CA VAL A 102 -2.28 7.55 -2.78
C VAL A 102 -2.90 7.08 -1.46
N ILE A 103 -2.15 7.13 -0.36
CA ILE A 103 -2.65 6.73 0.97
C ILE A 103 -3.85 7.60 1.38
N ASN A 104 -3.78 8.92 1.14
CA ASN A 104 -4.90 9.80 1.43
C ASN A 104 -6.11 9.49 0.55
N GLY A 105 -5.91 9.17 -0.73
CA GLY A 105 -6.98 8.72 -1.63
C GLY A 105 -7.64 7.44 -1.13
N LEU A 106 -6.86 6.45 -0.69
CA LEU A 106 -7.36 5.21 -0.10
C LEU A 106 -8.15 5.45 1.19
N LYS A 107 -7.71 6.39 2.05
CA LYS A 107 -8.44 6.77 3.27
C LYS A 107 -9.82 7.36 2.94
N VAL A 108 -9.87 8.30 1.99
CA VAL A 108 -11.13 8.90 1.53
C VAL A 108 -12.05 7.84 0.91
N GLY A 109 -11.48 6.93 0.11
CA GLY A 109 -12.23 5.79 -0.43
C GLY A 109 -12.80 4.87 0.66
N ASN A 110 -12.01 4.56 1.68
CA ASN A 110 -12.46 3.75 2.82
C ASN A 110 -13.55 4.44 3.64
N GLU A 111 -13.44 5.76 3.87
CA GLU A 111 -14.48 6.55 4.51
C GLU A 111 -15.78 6.60 3.69
N ALA A 112 -15.69 6.74 2.36
CA ALA A 112 -16.84 6.68 1.49
C ALA A 112 -17.51 5.30 1.52
N LEU A 113 -16.73 4.22 1.48
CA LEU A 113 -17.23 2.85 1.61
C LEU A 113 -17.92 2.62 2.97
N LYS A 114 -17.36 3.14 4.07
CA LYS A 114 -18.00 3.06 5.39
C LYS A 114 -19.37 3.74 5.42
N LYS A 115 -19.48 4.94 4.84
CA LYS A 115 -20.78 5.65 4.75
C LYS A 115 -21.80 4.86 3.94
N ILE A 116 -21.39 4.27 2.82
CA ILE A 116 -22.28 3.40 2.02
C ILE A 116 -22.71 2.19 2.85
N HIS A 117 -21.78 1.55 3.55
CA HIS A 117 -22.08 0.39 4.38
C HIS A 117 -22.99 0.72 5.58
N GLU A 118 -22.87 1.93 6.16
CA GLU A 118 -23.76 2.42 7.21
C GLU A 118 -25.20 2.64 6.69
N VAL A 119 -25.36 3.20 5.48
CA VAL A 119 -26.69 3.40 4.87
C VAL A 119 -27.35 2.08 4.51
N LEU A 120 -26.59 1.14 3.91
CA LEU A 120 -27.13 -0.17 3.51
C LEU A 120 -27.51 -1.03 4.73
N ASN A 121 -26.66 -1.10 5.76
CA ASN A 121 -26.92 -1.99 6.91
C ASN A 121 -28.15 -1.61 7.74
N VAL A 122 -28.56 -0.34 7.79
CA VAL A 122 -29.74 0.06 8.59
C VAL A 122 -31.03 -0.25 7.81
N GLU A 123 -31.10 0.16 6.54
CA GLU A 123 -32.32 0.01 5.75
C GLU A 123 -32.58 -1.42 5.30
N GLU A 124 -31.53 -2.20 5.01
CA GLU A 124 -31.65 -3.54 4.47
C GLU A 124 -31.88 -4.58 5.59
N VAL A 125 -31.31 -4.38 6.78
CA VAL A 125 -31.56 -5.25 7.94
C VAL A 125 -32.97 -5.06 8.51
N GLU A 126 -33.48 -3.82 8.59
CA GLU A 126 -34.86 -3.56 9.03
C GLU A 126 -35.88 -4.17 8.06
N LYS A 127 -35.69 -4.00 6.74
CA LYS A 127 -36.56 -4.62 5.73
C LYS A 127 -36.55 -6.14 5.79
N ILE A 128 -35.38 -6.77 5.93
CA ILE A 128 -35.30 -8.24 5.99
C ILE A 128 -35.99 -8.78 7.25
N LEU A 129 -35.87 -8.09 8.39
CA LEU A 129 -36.56 -8.48 9.62
C LEU A 129 -38.07 -8.31 9.52
N ASP A 130 -38.53 -7.22 8.92
CA ASP A 130 -39.96 -6.98 8.69
C ASP A 130 -40.55 -7.99 7.69
N GLU A 131 -39.88 -8.26 6.57
CA GLU A 131 -40.31 -9.26 5.58
C GLU A 131 -40.33 -10.68 6.17
N THR A 132 -39.34 -11.04 7.00
CA THR A 132 -39.30 -12.34 7.67
C THR A 132 -40.42 -12.46 8.70
N ARG A 133 -40.68 -11.41 9.48
CA ARG A 133 -41.74 -11.40 10.48
C ARG A 133 -43.12 -11.48 9.83
N GLU A 134 -43.36 -10.71 8.77
CA GLU A 134 -44.60 -10.75 8.00
C GLU A 134 -44.81 -12.12 7.34
N GLY A 135 -43.73 -12.75 6.84
CA GLY A 135 -43.77 -14.12 6.31
C GLY A 135 -44.17 -15.17 7.37
N VAL A 136 -43.60 -15.08 8.58
CA VAL A 136 -43.95 -15.97 9.70
C VAL A 136 -45.38 -15.74 10.18
N GLU A 137 -45.82 -14.49 10.31
CA GLU A 137 -47.19 -14.15 10.72
C GLU A 137 -48.22 -14.65 9.68
N LYS A 138 -47.93 -14.52 8.38
CA LYS A 138 -48.77 -15.10 7.31
C LYS A 138 -48.80 -16.62 7.35
N GLN A 139 -47.68 -17.28 7.60
CA GLN A 139 -47.64 -18.74 7.72
C GLN A 139 -48.49 -19.18 8.92
N GLN A 140 -48.38 -18.51 10.06
CA GLN A 140 -49.20 -18.79 11.24
C GLN A 140 -50.69 -18.53 10.98
N GLU A 141 -51.04 -17.46 10.28
CA GLU A 141 -52.44 -17.20 9.90
C GLU A 141 -52.98 -18.30 8.97
N ILE A 142 -52.16 -18.78 8.02
CA ILE A 142 -52.51 -19.92 7.17
C ILE A 142 -52.68 -21.19 8.02
N ASP A 143 -51.74 -21.47 8.93
CA ASP A 143 -51.78 -22.64 9.80
C ASP A 143 -53.02 -22.61 10.71
N ASP A 144 -53.36 -21.47 11.30
CA ASP A 144 -54.54 -21.28 12.16
C ASP A 144 -55.86 -21.39 11.37
N LEU A 145 -55.90 -20.85 10.15
CA LEU A 145 -57.06 -20.99 9.26
C LEU A 145 -57.25 -22.44 8.80
N LEU A 146 -56.17 -23.16 8.53
CA LEU A 146 -56.21 -24.58 8.17
C LEU A 146 -56.61 -25.44 9.37
N ALA A 147 -56.01 -25.23 10.55
CA ALA A 147 -56.32 -25.97 11.77
C ALA A 147 -57.77 -25.75 12.25
N GLY A 148 -58.38 -24.61 11.95
CA GLY A 148 -59.79 -24.34 12.26
C GLY A 148 -60.79 -24.95 11.26
N ALA A 149 -60.35 -25.39 10.09
CA ALA A 149 -61.21 -25.83 8.98
C ALA A 149 -61.19 -27.34 8.73
N LEU A 150 -60.17 -28.06 9.19
CA LEU A 150 -60.01 -29.51 9.00
C LEU A 150 -60.75 -30.30 10.10
N THR A 151 -61.44 -31.36 9.70
CA THR A 151 -62.02 -32.32 10.64
C THR A 151 -61.02 -33.46 10.93
N PRO A 152 -61.12 -34.21 12.04
CA PRO A 152 -60.18 -35.29 12.34
C PRO A 152 -60.16 -36.40 11.28
N GLU A 153 -61.26 -36.57 10.52
CA GLU A 153 -61.32 -37.51 9.39
C GLU A 153 -60.51 -36.98 8.18
N ASP A 154 -60.46 -35.67 7.98
CA ASP A 154 -59.64 -35.05 6.92
C ASP A 154 -58.15 -35.06 7.28
N GLU A 155 -57.79 -34.93 8.56
CA GLU A 155 -56.41 -35.05 9.04
C GLU A 155 -55.84 -36.46 8.82
N GLU A 156 -56.62 -37.51 9.10
CA GLU A 156 -56.22 -38.90 8.88
C GLU A 156 -56.02 -39.20 7.38
N ALA A 157 -56.89 -38.68 6.51
CA ALA A 157 -56.74 -38.81 5.06
C ALA A 157 -55.49 -38.09 4.52
N VAL A 158 -55.16 -36.91 5.05
CA VAL A 158 -53.94 -36.18 4.67
C VAL A 158 -52.67 -36.89 5.16
N GLU A 159 -52.69 -37.48 6.36
CA GLU A 159 -51.59 -38.31 6.86
C GLU A 159 -51.36 -39.55 5.98
N GLU A 160 -52.43 -40.25 5.57
CA GLU A 160 -52.32 -41.39 4.65
C GLU A 160 -51.75 -40.99 3.27
N GLU A 161 -52.20 -39.86 2.70
CA GLU A 161 -51.66 -39.33 1.43
C GLU A 161 -50.19 -38.93 1.56
N LEU A 162 -49.80 -38.31 2.69
CA LEU A 162 -48.42 -37.95 2.98
C LEU A 162 -47.52 -39.18 3.10
N GLU A 163 -47.98 -40.22 3.81
CA GLU A 163 -47.25 -41.50 3.92
C GLU A 163 -47.05 -42.16 2.55
N GLN A 164 -48.05 -42.10 1.67
CA GLN A 164 -47.94 -42.63 0.30
C GLN A 164 -46.92 -41.87 -0.55
N ILE A 165 -46.86 -40.54 -0.43
CA ILE A 165 -45.87 -39.72 -1.13
C ILE A 165 -44.46 -40.02 -0.62
N ILE A 166 -44.28 -40.13 0.71
CA ILE A 166 -43.00 -40.49 1.32
C ILE A 166 -42.55 -41.89 0.86
N GLN A 167 -43.46 -42.87 0.82
CA GLN A 167 -43.15 -44.21 0.30
C GLN A 167 -42.82 -44.22 -1.20
N ALA A 168 -43.42 -43.31 -1.99
CA ALA A 168 -43.17 -43.21 -3.43
C ALA A 168 -41.86 -42.47 -3.77
N GLU A 169 -41.42 -41.51 -2.94
CA GLU A 169 -40.17 -40.75 -3.13
C GLU A 169 -38.94 -41.35 -2.44
N MET A 170 -39.10 -42.34 -1.57
CA MET A 170 -37.97 -43.07 -0.99
C MET A 170 -37.50 -44.23 -1.91
N PRO A 171 -36.27 -44.19 -2.49
CA PRO A 171 -35.71 -45.33 -3.19
C PRO A 171 -35.38 -46.48 -2.22
N ASP A 172 -35.74 -47.71 -2.60
CA ASP A 172 -35.43 -48.96 -1.92
C ASP A 172 -33.92 -49.03 -1.61
N VAL A 173 -33.56 -49.14 -0.32
CA VAL A 173 -32.17 -49.01 0.16
C VAL A 173 -31.45 -50.35 0.05
N PRO A 174 -30.42 -50.53 -0.80
CA PRO A 174 -29.51 -51.67 -0.67
C PRO A 174 -28.57 -51.41 0.51
N GLN A 175 -28.56 -52.35 1.46
CA GLN A 175 -27.56 -52.43 2.52
C GLN A 175 -26.23 -52.95 1.95
N GLU A 176 -25.28 -52.08 1.59
CA GLU A 176 -23.87 -52.49 1.44
C GLU A 176 -22.92 -51.42 2.01
N GLU A 177 -21.97 -51.90 2.82
CA GLU A 177 -21.03 -51.15 3.66
C GLU A 177 -20.03 -50.30 2.86
N PRO A 178 -19.54 -49.15 3.39
CA PRO A 178 -18.61 -48.30 2.66
C PRO A 178 -17.19 -48.90 2.68
N THR A 179 -16.69 -49.32 1.52
CA THR A 179 -15.27 -49.64 1.33
C THR A 179 -14.46 -48.35 1.22
N GLN A 180 -13.54 -48.17 2.16
CA GLN A 180 -12.56 -47.09 2.20
C GLN A 180 -11.62 -47.21 0.98
N GLN A 181 -11.60 -46.20 0.11
CA GLN A 181 -10.54 -46.04 -0.89
C GLN A 181 -9.42 -45.20 -0.29
N ASP A 182 -8.32 -45.89 0.03
CA ASP A 182 -7.07 -45.34 0.54
C ASP A 182 -6.39 -44.38 -0.45
N CYS A 183 -5.74 -43.39 0.17
CA CYS A 183 -4.90 -42.33 -0.38
C CYS A 183 -3.93 -42.80 -1.49
N PHE A 184 -4.02 -42.18 -2.66
CA PHE A 184 -3.04 -42.32 -3.74
C PHE A 184 -2.25 -41.03 -3.94
N ILE A 185 -1.42 -40.64 -2.97
CA ILE A 185 -0.30 -39.72 -3.20
C ILE A 185 0.87 -40.13 -2.29
N GLU A 186 1.80 -40.93 -2.82
CA GLU A 186 3.26 -40.80 -2.65
C GLU A 186 3.94 -42.07 -3.18
N THR A 187 4.43 -42.02 -4.42
CA THR A 187 5.51 -42.89 -4.91
C THR A 187 6.01 -42.34 -6.24
N LEU A 188 6.63 -41.16 -6.19
CA LEU A 188 7.42 -40.66 -7.30
C LEU A 188 8.39 -39.60 -6.78
N LEU A 189 9.36 -40.05 -6.01
CA LEU A 189 10.70 -39.45 -5.85
C LEU A 189 11.53 -40.44 -5.01
N ILE A 190 12.76 -40.69 -5.45
CA ILE A 190 13.76 -41.64 -4.90
C ILE A 190 13.70 -43.04 -5.55
N GLN A 191 14.05 -43.09 -6.84
CA GLN A 191 15.11 -43.99 -7.33
C GLN A 191 15.46 -43.58 -8.75
N ASP A 192 16.37 -42.61 -8.87
CA ASP A 192 17.33 -42.46 -9.97
C ASP A 192 18.19 -41.21 -9.68
N ILE A 193 19.38 -41.48 -9.10
CA ILE A 193 20.66 -40.74 -9.06
C ILE A 193 21.42 -41.14 -7.79
#